data_AF-A0A9X6SU22-F1
#
_entry.id   AF-A0A9X6SU22-F1
#
_cell.length_a   1.000
_cell.length_b   1.000
_cell.length_c   1.000
_cell.angle_alpha   90.00
_cell.angle_beta   90.00
_cell.angle_gamma   90.00
#
_symmetry.space_group_name_H-M   'P 1'
#
loop_
_entity.id
_entity.type
_entity.pdbx_description
1 polymer ?
#
loop_
_entity_poly.entity_id
_entity_poly.type
_entity_poly.pdbx_seq_one_letter_code
_entity_poly.pdbx_strand_id
1 'polypeptide(L)'
;MYLINVCKDYFSKPIETIGPVVEIEEVISIVKGLYQKHKQKDFTGSIEIQSDESEIEFLYVDDVSIKEVDKVLKHIKMKLQLKKWEKAEDYPVIDIEKRKSAYSEFPCYIWAPNKTYEEHVDIKNIFGDNWAFDKKEDRGNYPRITKLFSILKGFLEIDGPNKVPPAPLIKIKEMYFLSEGNHRLYMSKLLKKKTLYAEVCEYDYDSFLSHANLITVGESYRIVYNNSVHMVTEEEAATFKKLKENN
;
A
#
# COMPACT_ATOMS: atom_id res chain seq x y z
N MET A 1 -22.50 9.32 10.54
CA MET A 1 -22.77 9.65 11.95
C MET A 1 -22.41 8.44 12.80
N TYR A 2 -21.97 8.67 14.03
CA TYR A 2 -21.43 7.65 14.92
C TYR A 2 -22.08 7.76 16.30
N LEU A 3 -22.38 6.61 16.88
CA LEU A 3 -22.76 6.46 18.29
C LEU A 3 -21.67 5.68 19.00
N ILE A 4 -21.28 6.15 20.18
CA ILE A 4 -20.21 5.55 21.00
C ILE A 4 -20.85 5.06 22.29
N ASN A 5 -20.84 3.75 22.50
CA ASN A 5 -21.42 3.13 23.69
C ASN A 5 -20.33 2.53 24.58
N VAL A 6 -20.45 2.69 25.88
CA VAL A 6 -19.66 1.93 26.85
C VAL A 6 -20.54 0.83 27.41
N CYS A 7 -20.11 -0.42 27.24
CA CYS A 7 -20.87 -1.61 27.61
C CYS A 7 -20.06 -2.45 28.60
N LYS A 8 -20.71 -3.02 29.61
CA LYS A 8 -20.05 -3.96 30.54
C LYS A 8 -19.80 -5.32 29.87
N ASP A 9 -20.70 -5.70 28.97
CA ASP A 9 -20.73 -6.97 28.26
C ASP A 9 -21.59 -6.86 26.99
N TYR A 10 -21.35 -7.77 26.03
CA TYR A 10 -21.89 -7.76 24.65
C TYR A 10 -23.42 -7.65 24.50
N PHE A 11 -24.18 -7.87 25.57
CA PHE A 11 -25.64 -7.84 25.59
C PHE A 11 -26.22 -6.86 26.62
N SER A 12 -25.35 -6.14 27.33
CA SER A 12 -25.78 -5.15 28.31
C SER A 12 -26.26 -3.87 27.62
N LYS A 13 -27.20 -3.18 28.27
CA LYS A 13 -27.49 -1.80 27.90
C LYS A 13 -26.23 -0.95 28.12
N PRO A 14 -25.95 0.01 27.21
CA PRO A 14 -24.86 0.95 27.42
C PRO A 14 -24.99 1.62 28.79
N ILE A 15 -23.88 1.67 29.53
CA ILE A 15 -23.79 2.44 30.77
C ILE A 15 -23.50 3.92 30.51
N GLU A 16 -22.97 4.22 29.32
CA GLU A 16 -22.68 5.57 28.83
C GLU A 16 -22.82 5.55 27.30
N THR A 17 -23.55 6.52 26.74
CA THR A 17 -23.71 6.69 25.29
C THR A 17 -23.35 8.12 24.91
N ILE A 18 -22.51 8.28 23.88
CA ILE A 18 -22.09 9.57 23.34
C ILE A 18 -22.40 9.62 21.85
N GLY A 19 -23.05 10.70 21.42
CA GLY A 19 -23.34 10.98 20.03
C GLY A 19 -24.71 11.65 19.85
N PRO A 20 -25.09 11.94 18.60
CA PRO A 20 -24.37 11.63 17.37
C PRO A 20 -23.07 12.42 17.16
N VAL A 21 -22.00 11.75 16.70
CA VAL A 21 -20.72 12.36 16.31
C VAL A 21 -20.54 12.22 14.79
N VAL A 22 -20.05 13.27 14.12
CA VAL A 22 -19.90 13.26 12.65
C VAL A 22 -18.44 13.05 12.24
N GLU A 23 -17.53 13.72 12.93
CA GLU A 23 -16.10 13.74 12.58
C GLU A 23 -15.35 12.56 13.21
N ILE A 24 -14.58 11.84 12.39
CA ILE A 24 -13.89 10.64 12.85
C ILE A 24 -12.78 10.96 13.85
N GLU A 25 -12.12 12.11 13.73
CA GLU A 25 -11.15 12.63 14.68
C GLU A 25 -11.76 12.83 16.07
N GLU A 26 -13.00 13.32 16.13
CA GLU A 26 -13.73 13.52 17.37
C GLU A 26 -14.10 12.18 18.00
N VAL A 27 -14.57 11.21 17.20
CA VAL A 27 -14.81 9.83 17.66
C VAL A 27 -13.57 9.25 18.33
N ILE A 28 -12.41 9.35 17.68
CA ILE A 28 -11.15 8.82 18.23
C ILE A 28 -10.75 9.52 19.53
N SER A 29 -10.94 10.84 19.63
CA SER A 29 -10.66 11.60 20.84
C SER A 29 -11.57 11.17 22.01
N ILE A 30 -12.87 11.02 21.75
CA ILE A 30 -13.86 10.57 22.74
C ILE A 30 -13.52 9.16 23.23
N VAL A 31 -13.28 8.22 22.31
CA VAL A 31 -12.96 6.83 22.66
C VAL A 31 -11.68 6.75 23.51
N LYS A 32 -10.66 7.55 23.18
CA LYS A 32 -9.42 7.61 23.98
C LYS A 32 -9.67 8.14 25.40
N GLY A 33 -10.49 9.18 25.53
CA GLY A 33 -10.90 9.72 26.84
C GLY A 33 -11.71 8.72 27.66
N LEU A 34 -12.67 8.04 27.04
CA LEU A 34 -13.46 6.98 27.67
C LEU A 34 -12.58 5.82 28.14
N TYR A 35 -11.65 5.36 27.29
CA TYR A 35 -10.73 4.28 27.65
C TYR A 35 -9.91 4.65 28.89
N GLN A 36 -9.34 5.86 28.94
CA GLN A 36 -8.56 6.32 30.10
C GLN A 36 -9.42 6.43 31.37
N LYS A 37 -10.61 7.02 31.26
CA LYS A 37 -11.58 7.18 32.36
C LYS A 37 -11.98 5.85 32.97
N HIS A 38 -12.22 4.83 32.15
CA HIS A 38 -12.70 3.52 32.60
C HIS A 38 -11.56 2.59 33.03
N LYS A 39 -10.39 2.67 32.38
CA LYS A 39 -9.18 1.96 32.84
C LYS A 39 -8.75 2.36 34.25
N GLN A 40 -8.86 3.64 34.61
CA GLN A 40 -8.58 4.10 35.98
C GLN A 40 -9.52 3.55 37.05
N LYS A 41 -10.65 2.93 36.65
CA LYS A 41 -11.69 2.43 37.54
C LYS A 41 -11.75 0.90 37.58
N ASP A 42 -10.72 0.21 37.09
CA ASP A 42 -10.68 -1.25 36.94
C ASP A 42 -11.92 -1.80 36.21
N PHE A 43 -12.40 -1.04 35.22
CA PHE A 43 -13.56 -1.43 34.43
C PHE A 43 -13.19 -2.53 33.42
N THR A 44 -13.92 -3.64 33.48
CA THR A 44 -13.93 -4.65 32.41
C THR A 44 -15.15 -4.43 31.51
N GLY A 45 -14.92 -4.25 30.22
CA GLY A 45 -16.00 -4.09 29.23
C GLY A 45 -15.49 -3.67 27.86
N SER A 46 -16.37 -3.04 27.07
CA SER A 46 -16.06 -2.57 25.72
C SER A 46 -16.52 -1.13 25.50
N ILE A 47 -15.82 -0.45 24.59
CA ILE A 47 -16.28 0.76 23.93
C ILE A 47 -16.66 0.36 22.51
N GLU A 48 -17.93 0.51 22.18
CA GLU A 48 -18.52 0.18 20.89
C GLU A 48 -18.67 1.45 20.08
N ILE A 49 -18.25 1.41 18.82
CA ILE A 49 -18.38 2.51 17.88
C ILE A 49 -19.30 2.03 16.77
N GLN A 50 -20.54 2.49 16.83
CA GLN A 50 -21.58 2.15 15.86
C GLN A 50 -21.63 3.21 14.77
N SER A 51 -21.52 2.80 13.51
CA SER A 51 -21.78 3.64 12.35
C SER A 51 -23.23 3.50 11.88
N ASP A 52 -23.73 4.47 11.10
CA ASP A 52 -25.07 4.44 10.50
C ASP A 52 -25.38 3.18 9.68
N GLU A 53 -24.36 2.39 9.31
CA GLU A 53 -24.48 1.20 8.48
C GLU A 53 -24.66 -0.10 9.28
N SER A 54 -25.10 0.01 10.55
CA SER A 54 -25.27 -1.13 11.48
C SER A 54 -23.96 -1.89 11.82
N GLU A 55 -22.82 -1.32 11.47
CA GLU A 55 -21.52 -1.88 11.80
C GLU A 55 -21.05 -1.37 13.15
N ILE A 56 -20.48 -2.29 13.93
CA ILE A 56 -20.01 -2.01 15.28
C ILE A 56 -18.53 -2.41 15.34
N GLU A 57 -17.67 -1.43 15.62
CA GLU A 57 -16.28 -1.68 15.97
C GLU A 57 -16.13 -1.71 17.49
N PHE A 58 -15.29 -2.60 18.00
CA PHE A 58 -15.10 -2.81 19.44
C PHE A 58 -13.69 -2.43 19.85
N LEU A 59 -13.59 -1.70 20.96
CA LEU A 59 -12.36 -1.55 21.73
C LEU A 59 -12.59 -2.13 23.12
N TYR A 60 -11.90 -3.22 23.44
CA TYR A 60 -11.97 -3.80 24.77
C TYR A 60 -11.21 -2.94 25.78
N VAL A 61 -11.82 -2.73 26.93
CA VAL A 61 -11.20 -2.10 28.09
C VAL A 61 -10.74 -3.24 28.99
N ASP A 62 -9.58 -3.80 28.65
CA ASP A 62 -8.87 -4.84 29.39
C ASP A 62 -7.41 -4.42 29.65
N ASP A 63 -6.60 -5.35 30.16
CA ASP A 63 -5.19 -5.14 30.54
C ASP A 63 -4.23 -4.92 29.35
N VAL A 64 -4.72 -4.44 28.21
CA VAL A 64 -3.88 -4.00 27.09
C VAL A 64 -3.18 -2.67 27.37
N SER A 65 -1.98 -2.54 26.84
CA SER A 65 -1.18 -1.31 26.95
C SER A 65 -1.82 -0.16 26.15
N ILE A 66 -1.56 1.10 26.56
CA ILE A 66 -2.04 2.28 25.81
C ILE A 66 -1.53 2.29 24.34
N LYS A 67 -0.38 1.65 24.09
CA LYS A 67 0.19 1.49 22.74
C LYS A 67 -0.68 0.57 21.87
N GLU A 68 -1.24 -0.49 22.43
CA GLU A 68 -2.16 -1.39 21.72
C GLU A 68 -3.49 -0.68 21.42
N VAL A 69 -3.98 0.14 22.35
CA VAL A 69 -5.15 0.99 22.13
C VAL A 69 -4.93 1.96 20.97
N ASP A 70 -3.77 2.62 20.91
CA ASP A 70 -3.45 3.52 19.79
C ASP A 70 -3.39 2.77 18.44
N LYS A 71 -2.92 1.51 18.41
CA LYS A 71 -2.96 0.65 17.20
C LYS A 71 -4.41 0.35 16.79
N VAL A 72 -5.26 -0.04 17.73
CA VAL A 72 -6.69 -0.35 17.47
C VAL A 72 -7.44 0.90 17.00
N LEU A 73 -7.23 2.05 17.65
CA LEU A 73 -7.82 3.32 17.23
C LEU A 73 -7.38 3.73 15.82
N LYS A 74 -6.10 3.52 15.49
CA LYS A 74 -5.60 3.74 14.13
C LYS A 74 -6.24 2.78 13.11
N HIS A 75 -6.47 1.52 13.50
CA HIS A 75 -7.19 0.54 12.69
C HIS A 75 -8.62 1.00 12.41
N ILE A 76 -9.38 1.30 13.46
CA ILE A 76 -10.78 1.76 13.38
C ILE A 76 -10.87 3.02 12.52
N LYS A 77 -10.03 4.02 12.80
CA LYS A 77 -9.99 5.28 12.04
C LYS A 77 -9.82 5.01 10.54
N MET A 78 -8.79 4.25 10.18
CA MET A 78 -8.50 3.99 8.77
C MET A 78 -9.56 3.11 8.11
N LYS A 79 -10.09 2.10 8.82
CA LYS A 79 -11.14 1.21 8.32
C LYS A 79 -12.42 1.98 7.96
N LEU A 80 -12.88 2.86 8.86
CA LEU A 80 -14.04 3.72 8.60
C LEU A 80 -13.78 4.70 7.45
N GLN A 81 -12.58 5.27 7.37
CA GLN A 81 -12.19 6.15 6.26
C GLN A 81 -12.20 5.42 4.91
N LEU A 82 -11.68 4.19 4.85
CA LEU A 82 -11.69 3.36 3.65
C LEU A 82 -13.11 3.08 3.16
N LYS A 83 -14.05 2.79 4.08
CA LYS A 83 -15.48 2.58 3.73
C LYS A 83 -16.12 3.85 3.18
N LYS A 84 -15.84 4.99 3.80
CA LYS A 84 -16.30 6.29 3.31
C LYS A 84 -15.82 6.54 1.88
N TRP A 85 -14.56 6.25 1.58
CA TRP A 85 -14.03 6.38 0.20
C TRP A 85 -14.62 5.37 -0.77
N GLU A 86 -14.81 4.10 -0.37
CA GLU A 86 -15.46 3.08 -1.22
C GLU A 86 -16.87 3.52 -1.63
N LYS A 87 -17.69 3.93 -0.66
CA LYS A 87 -19.09 4.33 -0.91
C LYS A 87 -19.20 5.55 -1.81
N ALA A 88 -18.26 6.48 -1.70
CA ALA A 88 -18.22 7.69 -2.50
C ALA A 88 -17.46 7.51 -3.83
N GLU A 89 -16.90 6.32 -4.09
CA GLU A 89 -15.98 6.07 -5.21
C GLU A 89 -14.80 7.07 -5.25
N ASP A 90 -14.37 7.54 -4.07
CA ASP A 90 -13.52 8.72 -3.90
C ASP A 90 -12.17 8.39 -3.26
N TYR A 91 -11.59 7.25 -3.64
CA TYR A 91 -10.26 6.89 -3.16
C TYR A 91 -9.19 7.93 -3.56
N PRO A 92 -8.30 8.32 -2.63
CA PRO A 92 -7.25 9.30 -2.91
C PRO A 92 -6.37 8.94 -4.11
N VAL A 93 -5.99 9.96 -4.87
CA VAL A 93 -4.97 9.84 -5.92
C VAL A 93 -3.61 10.16 -5.33
N ILE A 94 -2.60 9.32 -5.57
CA ILE A 94 -1.29 9.44 -4.93
C ILE A 94 -0.18 9.17 -5.95
N ASP A 95 0.77 10.11 -6.06
CA ASP A 95 1.97 10.03 -6.90
C ASP A 95 1.71 9.69 -8.39
N ILE A 96 0.71 10.31 -9.03
CA ILE A 96 0.41 10.04 -10.45
C ILE A 96 1.58 10.32 -11.39
N GLU A 97 2.46 11.24 -10.99
CA GLU A 97 3.69 11.57 -11.71
C GLU A 97 4.71 10.44 -11.73
N LYS A 98 4.54 9.40 -10.90
CA LYS A 98 5.41 8.22 -10.84
C LYS A 98 4.92 7.07 -11.70
N ARG A 99 3.89 7.29 -12.52
CA ARG A 99 3.47 6.31 -13.52
C ARG A 99 4.57 6.11 -14.56
N LYS A 100 5.27 4.98 -14.47
CA LYS A 100 6.38 4.60 -15.37
C LYS A 100 6.44 3.10 -15.55
N SER A 101 6.64 2.65 -16.80
CA SER A 101 6.86 1.24 -17.10
C SER A 101 8.35 0.92 -17.12
N ALA A 102 8.76 -0.13 -16.40
CA ALA A 102 10.13 -0.63 -16.47
C ALA A 102 10.51 -1.06 -17.89
N TYR A 103 9.57 -1.60 -18.68
CA TYR A 103 9.80 -2.02 -20.06
C TYR A 103 10.10 -0.85 -20.98
N SER A 104 9.36 0.25 -20.83
CA SER A 104 9.59 1.47 -21.61
C SER A 104 10.87 2.19 -21.19
N GLU A 105 11.15 2.29 -19.89
CA GLU A 105 12.34 3.00 -19.39
C GLU A 105 13.64 2.20 -19.60
N PHE A 106 13.56 0.86 -19.59
CA PHE A 106 14.72 -0.03 -19.69
C PHE A 106 14.43 -1.25 -20.60
N PRO A 107 14.40 -1.07 -21.93
CA PRO A 107 14.07 -2.16 -22.86
C PRO A 107 14.89 -3.44 -22.63
N CYS A 108 14.21 -4.59 -22.63
CA CYS A 108 14.79 -5.92 -22.43
C CYS A 108 15.56 -6.12 -21.10
N TYR A 109 15.31 -5.31 -20.06
CA TYR A 109 16.01 -5.46 -18.76
C TYR A 109 15.91 -6.87 -18.18
N ILE A 110 14.83 -7.60 -18.45
CA ILE A 110 14.60 -8.97 -17.99
C ILE A 110 15.70 -9.97 -18.43
N TRP A 111 16.49 -9.61 -19.44
CA TRP A 111 17.61 -10.44 -19.92
C TRP A 111 18.94 -10.12 -19.24
N ALA A 112 18.99 -9.03 -18.46
CA ALA A 112 20.16 -8.69 -17.69
C ALA A 112 20.40 -9.73 -16.57
N PRO A 113 21.66 -9.95 -16.18
CA PRO A 113 21.97 -10.67 -14.94
C PRO A 113 21.21 -10.03 -13.78
N ASN A 114 20.69 -10.87 -12.87
CA ASN A 114 19.91 -10.38 -11.74
C ASN A 114 20.27 -11.11 -10.44
N LYS A 115 19.89 -10.48 -9.34
CA LYS A 115 19.93 -11.04 -7.99
C LYS A 115 18.68 -10.61 -7.22
N THR A 116 18.25 -11.46 -6.30
CA THR A 116 17.09 -11.18 -5.44
C THR A 116 17.52 -11.04 -3.99
N TYR A 117 16.98 -10.05 -3.29
CA TYR A 117 17.21 -9.82 -1.86
C TYR A 117 16.04 -9.05 -1.23
N GLU A 118 15.90 -9.12 0.09
CA GLU A 118 14.86 -8.36 0.81
C GLU A 118 15.44 -7.07 1.41
N GLU A 119 14.72 -5.95 1.31
CA GLU A 119 15.11 -4.68 1.94
C GLU A 119 13.90 -3.79 2.29
N HIS A 120 14.18 -2.70 3.01
CA HIS A 120 13.23 -1.62 3.24
C HIS A 120 13.50 -0.48 2.26
N VAL A 121 12.66 -0.36 1.22
CA VAL A 121 12.81 0.65 0.17
C VAL A 121 12.05 1.91 0.53
N ASP A 122 12.68 3.07 0.36
CA ASP A 122 12.03 4.38 0.50
C ASP A 122 10.88 4.51 -0.52
N ILE A 123 9.65 4.70 -0.02
CA ILE A 123 8.43 4.74 -0.86
C ILE A 123 8.51 5.84 -1.92
N LYS A 124 9.24 6.93 -1.63
CA LYS A 124 9.44 8.02 -2.57
C LYS A 124 10.16 7.58 -3.87
N ASN A 125 10.96 6.53 -3.82
CA ASN A 125 11.77 6.04 -4.94
C ASN A 125 11.05 4.94 -5.76
N ILE A 126 9.80 4.60 -5.40
CA ILE A 126 9.02 3.55 -6.07
C ILE A 126 8.13 4.16 -7.16
N PHE A 127 8.28 3.62 -8.37
CA PHE A 127 7.51 3.90 -9.58
C PHE A 127 6.68 2.69 -9.98
N GLY A 128 5.80 2.83 -10.97
CA GLY A 128 5.12 1.68 -11.56
C GLY A 128 4.06 2.08 -12.58
N ASP A 129 3.67 1.16 -13.44
CA ASP A 129 2.67 1.34 -14.50
C ASP A 129 1.31 0.71 -14.13
N ASN A 130 0.97 0.76 -12.84
CA ASN A 130 -0.22 0.15 -12.28
C ASN A 130 -1.19 1.16 -11.64
N TRP A 131 -2.39 0.68 -11.29
CA TRP A 131 -3.50 1.48 -10.77
C TRP A 131 -3.17 2.33 -9.53
N ALA A 132 -2.16 1.97 -8.72
CA ALA A 132 -1.77 2.76 -7.55
C ALA A 132 -1.19 4.13 -7.92
N PHE A 133 -0.77 4.30 -9.18
CA PHE A 133 -0.27 5.54 -9.76
C PHE A 133 -1.20 6.12 -10.82
N ASP A 134 -2.40 5.56 -10.99
CA ASP A 134 -3.38 6.04 -11.96
C ASP A 134 -4.30 7.12 -11.38
N LYS A 135 -4.84 7.95 -12.29
CA LYS A 135 -5.96 8.84 -11.99
C LYS A 135 -7.21 8.04 -11.65
N LYS A 136 -8.24 8.67 -11.08
CA LYS A 136 -9.42 7.95 -10.58
C LYS A 136 -10.14 7.21 -11.72
N GLU A 137 -10.31 7.90 -12.83
CA GLU A 137 -10.97 7.43 -14.05
C GLU A 137 -10.32 6.20 -14.68
N ASP A 138 -9.02 5.98 -14.44
CA ASP A 138 -8.23 4.92 -15.10
C ASP A 138 -8.07 3.65 -14.22
N ARG A 139 -8.54 3.66 -12.96
CA ARG A 139 -8.30 2.56 -12.00
C ARG A 139 -9.20 1.35 -12.18
N GLY A 140 -10.29 1.48 -12.93
CA GLY A 140 -11.35 0.46 -12.97
C GLY A 140 -11.86 0.14 -11.57
N ASN A 141 -11.92 -1.15 -11.21
CA ASN A 141 -12.46 -1.62 -9.92
C ASN A 141 -11.44 -1.58 -8.76
N TYR A 142 -10.41 -0.74 -8.85
CA TYR A 142 -9.37 -0.63 -7.83
C TYR A 142 -9.41 0.72 -7.08
N PRO A 143 -8.98 0.75 -5.80
CA PRO A 143 -8.54 -0.39 -4.99
C PRO A 143 -9.68 -1.32 -4.57
N ARG A 144 -9.34 -2.54 -4.14
CA ARG A 144 -10.32 -3.49 -3.57
C ARG A 144 -10.31 -3.35 -2.04
N ILE A 145 -11.41 -2.91 -1.45
CA ILE A 145 -11.51 -2.64 -0.01
C ILE A 145 -11.12 -3.84 0.86
N THR A 146 -11.53 -5.05 0.49
CA THR A 146 -11.22 -6.28 1.23
C THR A 146 -9.72 -6.55 1.33
N LYS A 147 -8.96 -6.24 0.28
CA LYS A 147 -7.48 -6.31 0.29
C LYS A 147 -6.88 -5.22 1.17
N LEU A 148 -7.41 -4.00 1.13
CA LEU A 148 -6.95 -2.91 1.99
C LEU A 148 -7.17 -3.23 3.48
N PHE A 149 -8.31 -3.82 3.86
CA PHE A 149 -8.56 -4.25 5.23
C PHE A 149 -7.59 -5.33 5.71
N SER A 150 -7.33 -6.34 4.88
CA SER A 150 -6.37 -7.39 5.21
C SER A 150 -4.97 -6.82 5.44
N ILE A 151 -4.51 -5.92 4.57
CA ILE A 151 -3.20 -5.27 4.69
C ILE A 151 -3.15 -4.33 5.90
N LEU A 152 -4.22 -3.57 6.16
CA LEU A 152 -4.33 -2.69 7.32
C LEU A 152 -4.20 -3.48 8.63
N LYS A 153 -4.89 -4.62 8.75
CA LYS A 153 -4.75 -5.52 9.91
C LYS A 153 -3.31 -5.98 10.09
N GLY A 154 -2.69 -6.49 9.02
CA GLY A 154 -1.32 -6.98 9.09
C GLY A 154 -0.29 -5.89 9.42
N PHE A 155 -0.46 -4.67 8.90
CA PHE A 155 0.42 -3.53 9.22
C PHE A 155 0.29 -3.00 10.63
N LEU A 156 -0.84 -3.25 11.30
CA LEU A 156 -1.11 -2.82 12.67
C LEU A 156 -1.02 -3.99 13.66
N GLU A 157 -0.69 -5.20 13.19
CA GLU A 157 -0.58 -6.43 14.00
C GLU A 157 -1.86 -6.72 14.80
N ILE A 158 -3.02 -6.40 14.20
CA ILE A 158 -4.32 -6.74 14.76
C ILE A 158 -4.57 -8.24 14.51
N ASP A 159 -4.98 -8.96 15.55
CA ASP A 159 -5.22 -10.42 15.53
C ASP A 159 -3.95 -11.29 15.42
N GLY A 160 -2.78 -10.78 15.84
CA GLY A 160 -1.50 -11.52 15.92
C GLY A 160 -0.46 -11.09 14.87
N PRO A 161 0.65 -11.85 14.72
CA PRO A 161 1.74 -11.50 13.80
C PRO A 161 1.40 -11.85 12.34
N ASN A 162 0.28 -11.35 11.84
CA ASN A 162 -0.08 -11.41 10.43
C ASN A 162 0.84 -10.48 9.64
N LYS A 163 2.07 -10.93 9.40
CA LYS A 163 3.07 -10.16 8.66
C LYS A 163 2.59 -9.95 7.23
N VAL A 164 2.49 -8.69 6.83
CA VAL A 164 2.28 -8.34 5.41
C VAL A 164 3.51 -8.80 4.64
N PRO A 165 3.37 -9.64 3.59
CA PRO A 165 4.51 -10.16 2.85
C PRO A 165 5.26 -9.02 2.13
N PRO A 166 6.56 -9.21 1.83
CA PRO A 166 7.36 -8.23 1.10
C PRO A 166 6.77 -7.95 -0.29
N ALA A 167 6.71 -6.68 -0.69
CA ALA A 167 6.26 -6.31 -2.03
C ALA A 167 7.33 -6.63 -3.08
N PRO A 168 6.99 -7.30 -4.20
CA PRO A 168 7.95 -7.56 -5.26
C PRO A 168 8.28 -6.25 -5.96
N LEU A 169 9.57 -5.91 -6.00
CA LEU A 169 10.09 -4.73 -6.70
C LEU A 169 11.14 -5.15 -7.71
N ILE A 170 11.13 -4.48 -8.85
CA ILE A 170 12.18 -4.57 -9.86
C ILE A 170 13.09 -3.38 -9.65
N LYS A 171 14.39 -3.61 -9.42
CA LYS A 171 15.38 -2.55 -9.34
C LYS A 171 16.24 -2.54 -10.59
N ILE A 172 16.31 -1.38 -11.23
CA ILE A 172 17.18 -1.14 -12.40
C ILE A 172 17.88 0.19 -12.17
N LYS A 173 19.21 0.17 -12.11
CA LYS A 173 20.00 1.32 -11.64
C LYS A 173 19.45 1.81 -10.28
N GLU A 174 19.18 3.11 -10.15
CA GLU A 174 18.64 3.73 -8.93
C GLU A 174 17.09 3.71 -8.84
N MET A 175 16.40 3.10 -9.80
CA MET A 175 14.93 3.11 -9.87
C MET A 175 14.32 1.80 -9.38
N TYR A 176 13.25 1.91 -8.59
CA TYR A 176 12.45 0.78 -8.13
C TYR A 176 11.07 0.80 -8.80
N PHE A 177 10.69 -0.29 -9.44
CA PHE A 177 9.40 -0.45 -10.13
C PHE A 177 8.54 -1.50 -9.45
N LEU A 178 7.29 -1.15 -9.17
CA LEU A 178 6.28 -2.03 -8.61
C LEU A 178 5.38 -2.56 -9.73
N SER A 179 5.50 -3.85 -10.05
CA SER A 179 4.58 -4.55 -10.97
C SER A 179 3.38 -5.16 -10.22
N GLU A 180 3.62 -5.70 -9.03
CA GLU A 180 2.62 -6.35 -8.19
C GLU A 180 2.64 -5.85 -6.75
N GLY A 181 1.59 -6.14 -5.97
CA GLY A 181 1.50 -5.69 -4.59
C GLY A 181 1.05 -4.23 -4.43
N ASN A 182 0.37 -3.69 -5.43
CA ASN A 182 -0.11 -2.30 -5.52
C ASN A 182 -0.93 -1.87 -4.28
N HIS A 183 -1.77 -2.75 -3.72
CA HIS A 183 -2.50 -2.45 -2.47
C HIS A 183 -1.57 -2.24 -1.27
N ARG A 184 -0.40 -2.91 -1.21
CA ARG A 184 0.57 -2.75 -0.11
C ARG A 184 1.25 -1.40 -0.17
N LEU A 185 1.67 -0.96 -1.36
CA LEU A 185 2.20 0.40 -1.57
C LEU A 185 1.12 1.44 -1.27
N TYR A 186 -0.07 1.28 -1.82
CA TYR A 186 -1.18 2.21 -1.66
C TYR A 186 -1.59 2.37 -0.18
N MET A 187 -1.76 1.26 0.55
CA MET A 187 -2.05 1.29 1.99
C MET A 187 -0.88 1.89 2.79
N SER A 188 0.37 1.64 2.39
CA SER A 188 1.54 2.25 3.03
C SER A 188 1.56 3.78 2.89
N LYS A 189 1.20 4.28 1.69
CA LYS A 189 1.06 5.71 1.40
C LYS A 189 -0.07 6.35 2.23
N LEU A 190 -1.24 5.72 2.29
CA LEU A 190 -2.36 6.19 3.13
C LEU A 190 -1.98 6.23 4.62
N LEU A 191 -1.16 5.29 5.10
CA LEU A 191 -0.65 5.25 6.47
C LEU A 191 0.57 6.15 6.70
N LYS A 192 1.01 6.90 5.69
CA LYS A 192 2.18 7.79 5.71
C LYS A 192 3.46 7.07 6.15
N LYS A 193 3.64 5.81 5.73
CA LYS A 193 4.90 5.09 5.92
C LYS A 193 6.00 5.71 5.06
N LYS A 194 7.23 5.69 5.57
CA LYS A 194 8.41 6.17 4.83
C LYS A 194 8.96 5.10 3.89
N THR A 195 8.98 3.86 4.37
CA THR A 195 9.56 2.71 3.68
C THR A 195 8.54 1.60 3.45
N LEU A 196 8.74 0.81 2.41
CA LEU A 196 8.02 -0.43 2.11
C LEU A 196 8.99 -1.61 2.25
N TYR A 197 8.58 -2.65 2.98
CA TYR A 197 9.32 -3.90 3.00
C TYR A 197 9.10 -4.65 1.69
N ALA A 198 10.18 -5.00 1.02
CA ALA A 198 10.16 -5.47 -0.35
C ALA A 198 11.12 -6.62 -0.60
N GLU A 199 10.77 -7.45 -1.58
CA GLU A 199 11.63 -8.44 -2.22
C GLU A 199 12.05 -7.80 -3.54
N VAL A 200 13.33 -7.44 -3.63
CA VAL A 200 13.89 -6.69 -4.74
C VAL A 200 14.62 -7.64 -5.68
N CYS A 201 14.18 -7.69 -6.92
CA CYS A 201 14.92 -8.29 -8.03
C CYS A 201 15.70 -7.19 -8.75
N GLU A 202 17.00 -7.11 -8.50
CA GLU A 202 17.91 -6.12 -9.07
C GLU A 202 18.54 -6.66 -10.35
N TYR A 203 18.35 -5.94 -11.46
CA TYR A 203 18.92 -6.25 -12.77
C TYR A 203 20.15 -5.38 -13.05
N ASP A 204 21.27 -6.03 -13.33
CA ASP A 204 22.53 -5.39 -13.75
C ASP A 204 22.43 -4.95 -15.22
N TYR A 205 21.71 -3.85 -15.42
CA TYR A 205 21.40 -3.35 -16.75
C TYR A 205 22.62 -2.74 -17.44
N ASP A 206 23.63 -2.25 -16.71
CA ASP A 206 24.85 -1.69 -17.30
C ASP A 206 25.73 -2.79 -17.90
N SER A 207 25.84 -3.94 -17.22
CA SER A 207 26.46 -5.13 -17.80
C SER A 207 25.69 -5.63 -19.02
N PHE A 208 24.37 -5.64 -18.97
CA PHE A 208 23.55 -5.98 -20.14
C PHE A 208 23.81 -5.03 -21.32
N LEU A 209 23.76 -3.71 -21.11
CA LEU A 209 24.00 -2.70 -22.14
C LEU A 209 25.38 -2.84 -22.79
N SER A 210 26.40 -3.23 -22.03
CA SER A 210 27.77 -3.40 -22.53
C SER A 210 27.91 -4.54 -23.54
N HIS A 211 27.05 -5.56 -23.44
CA HIS A 211 27.15 -6.79 -24.25
C HIS A 211 26.00 -6.94 -25.25
N ALA A 212 24.86 -6.29 -25.01
CA ALA A 212 23.71 -6.33 -25.89
C ALA A 212 23.91 -5.42 -27.11
N ASN A 213 23.41 -5.81 -28.27
CA ASN A 213 23.52 -5.03 -29.51
C ASN A 213 22.15 -4.77 -30.11
N LEU A 214 21.93 -3.54 -30.59
CA LEU A 214 20.77 -3.20 -31.40
C LEU A 214 21.11 -3.42 -32.87
N ILE A 215 20.33 -4.25 -33.56
CA ILE A 215 20.44 -4.48 -35.00
C ILE A 215 19.12 -4.16 -35.69
N THR A 216 19.21 -3.87 -36.99
CA THR A 216 18.04 -3.68 -37.85
C THR A 216 18.01 -4.81 -38.88
N VAL A 217 16.86 -5.47 -39.01
CA VAL A 217 16.64 -6.54 -39.99
C VAL A 217 15.37 -6.22 -40.76
N GLY A 218 15.51 -5.82 -42.02
CA GLY A 218 14.40 -5.25 -42.79
C GLY A 218 13.90 -3.97 -42.14
N GLU A 219 12.59 -3.92 -41.83
CA GLU A 219 11.93 -2.77 -41.18
C GLU A 219 11.80 -2.93 -39.65
N SER A 220 12.39 -3.96 -39.05
CA SER A 220 12.25 -4.25 -37.62
C SER A 220 13.55 -4.06 -36.85
N TYR A 221 13.44 -3.53 -35.64
CA TYR A 221 14.55 -3.41 -34.68
C TYR A 221 14.64 -4.63 -33.77
N ARG A 222 15.86 -5.07 -33.46
CA ARG A 222 16.09 -6.22 -32.60
C ARG A 222 17.24 -5.98 -31.62
N ILE A 223 17.03 -6.34 -30.35
CA ILE A 223 18.09 -6.39 -29.34
C ILE A 223 18.63 -7.82 -29.27
N VAL A 224 19.95 -7.97 -29.40
CA VAL A 224 20.66 -9.25 -29.38
C VAL A 224 21.55 -9.32 -28.14
N TYR A 225 21.40 -10.38 -27.34
CA TYR A 225 22.21 -10.63 -26.14
C TYR A 225 22.30 -12.14 -25.88
N ASN A 226 23.51 -12.68 -25.65
CA ASN A 226 23.73 -14.11 -25.35
C ASN A 226 22.94 -15.09 -26.26
N ASN A 227 23.09 -14.95 -27.58
CA ASN A 227 22.38 -15.74 -28.60
C ASN A 227 20.84 -15.62 -28.59
N SER A 228 20.29 -14.74 -27.75
CA SER A 228 18.87 -14.40 -27.72
C SER A 228 18.62 -13.15 -28.56
N VAL A 229 17.50 -13.13 -29.29
CA VAL A 229 17.10 -12.03 -30.16
C VAL A 229 15.68 -11.61 -29.81
N HIS A 230 15.49 -10.36 -29.40
CA HIS A 230 14.16 -9.79 -29.11
C HIS A 230 13.82 -8.75 -30.15
N MET A 231 12.63 -8.84 -30.73
CA MET A 231 12.10 -7.74 -31.54
C MET A 231 11.59 -6.65 -30.60
N VAL A 232 11.96 -5.41 -30.87
CA VAL A 232 11.55 -4.25 -30.08
C VAL A 232 10.84 -3.24 -30.98
N THR A 233 10.02 -2.39 -30.37
CA THR A 233 9.42 -1.23 -31.02
C THR A 233 10.48 -0.19 -31.38
N GLU A 234 10.12 0.76 -32.26
CA GLU A 234 10.99 1.89 -32.59
C GLU A 234 11.29 2.76 -31.37
N GLU A 235 10.30 2.98 -30.48
CA GLU A 235 10.47 3.75 -29.25
C GLU A 235 11.43 3.08 -28.27
N GLU A 236 11.31 1.76 -28.08
CA GLU A 236 12.23 0.97 -27.27
C GLU A 236 13.63 0.94 -27.88
N ALA A 237 13.75 0.81 -29.20
CA ALA A 237 15.04 0.87 -29.89
C ALA A 237 15.74 2.22 -29.70
N ALA A 238 15.01 3.33 -29.82
CA ALA A 238 15.52 4.67 -29.59
C ALA A 238 15.95 4.86 -28.12
N THR A 239 15.14 4.38 -27.19
CA THR A 239 15.45 4.43 -25.75
C THR A 239 16.70 3.62 -25.42
N PHE A 240 16.79 2.39 -25.92
CA PHE A 240 17.96 1.52 -25.74
C PHE A 240 19.23 2.18 -26.29
N LYS A 241 19.17 2.75 -27.50
CA LYS A 241 20.30 3.46 -28.12
C LYS A 241 20.79 4.61 -27.23
N LYS A 242 19.87 5.44 -26.74
CA LYS A 242 20.19 6.54 -25.83
C LYS A 242 20.82 6.05 -24.51
N LEU A 243 20.32 4.96 -23.94
CA LEU A 243 20.87 4.39 -22.71
C LEU A 243 22.28 3.83 -22.92
N LYS A 244 22.53 3.20 -24.08
CA LYS A 244 23.84 2.64 -24.44
C LYS A 244 24.90 3.73 -24.71
N GLU A 245 24.51 4.88 -25.24
CA GLU A 245 25.41 6.03 -25.46
C GLU A 245 25.84 6.74 -24.17
N ASN A 246 25.05 6.62 -23.09
CA ASN A 246 25.31 7.26 -21.80
C ASN A 246 25.88 6.29 -20.74
N ASN A 247 26.24 5.07 -21.15
CA ASN A 247 26.82 4.04 -20.31
C ASN A 247 28.34 4.04 -20.44
#